data_AF-A0AAJ3HP76-F1
#
_entry.id   AF-A0AAJ3HP76-F1
#
_cell.length_a   1.000
_cell.length_b   1.000
_cell.length_c   1.000
_cell.angle_alpha   90.00
_cell.angle_beta   90.00
_cell.angle_gamma   90.00
#
_symmetry.space_group_name_H-M   'P 1'
#
loop_
_entity.id
_entity.type
_entity.pdbx_description
1 polymer ?
#
loop_
_entity_poly.entity_id
_entity_poly.type
_entity_poly.pdbx_seq_one_letter_code
_entity_poly.pdbx_strand_id
1 'polypeptide(L)'
;MDHRQQRVERHRIELDGPATRFVDRFLIGNGTLGAALDIAWVLCLAARLRDPGLASEALDTLLGPLSSASLLDLHPMGDLDDVFQIDGNLGGTAGVVELLVQGHGGVLSLLPTLPTEWSAGRFRGFRVRGGHVADVEWSRHRPVAATLLLAAGGVLVELPDDGSMITITGPGGVLPTRLEDGAPAGRRRIRLDEPGVHRLEFARPPGDPED
;
A
#
# COMPACT_ATOMS: atom_id res chain seq x y z
N MET A 1 44.32 -14.99 13.27
CA MET A 1 42.88 -15.34 13.27
C MET A 1 42.34 -14.92 11.92
N ASP A 2 41.95 -15.89 11.10
CA ASP A 2 41.54 -15.69 9.70
C ASP A 2 40.02 -15.55 9.63
N HIS A 3 39.54 -14.33 9.38
CA HIS A 3 38.11 -14.04 9.19
C HIS A 3 37.71 -14.44 7.77
N ARG A 4 37.42 -15.73 7.56
CA ARG A 4 36.82 -16.20 6.32
C ARG A 4 35.46 -15.50 6.12
N GLN A 5 35.38 -14.63 5.12
CA GLN A 5 34.13 -14.17 4.53
C GLN A 5 33.37 -15.41 4.03
N GLN A 6 32.37 -15.86 4.78
CA GLN A 6 31.43 -16.86 4.26
C GLN A 6 30.67 -16.24 3.09
N ARG A 7 30.81 -16.86 1.92
CA ARG A 7 30.06 -16.51 0.72
C ARG A 7 28.58 -16.84 0.97
N VAL A 8 27.76 -15.84 1.24
CA VAL A 8 26.31 -16.04 1.36
C VAL A 8 25.76 -16.38 -0.03
N GLU A 9 25.29 -17.60 -0.22
CA GLU A 9 24.55 -17.96 -1.43
C GLU A 9 23.19 -17.27 -1.41
N ARG A 10 22.94 -16.41 -2.40
CA ARG A 10 21.64 -15.78 -2.60
C ARG A 10 20.76 -16.74 -3.40
N HIS A 11 19.74 -17.28 -2.75
CA HIS A 11 18.68 -18.00 -3.44
C HIS A 11 17.68 -17.00 -4.01
N ARG A 12 17.37 -17.13 -5.32
CA ARG A 12 16.31 -16.37 -5.99
C ARG A 12 15.14 -17.30 -6.19
N ILE A 13 14.01 -16.98 -5.57
CA ILE A 13 12.74 -17.67 -5.79
C ILE A 13 11.96 -16.82 -6.79
N GLU A 14 11.67 -17.40 -7.95
CA GLU A 14 10.77 -16.80 -8.93
C GLU A 14 9.38 -17.33 -8.66
N LEU A 15 8.43 -16.42 -8.46
CA LEU A 15 7.03 -16.77 -8.25
C LEU A 15 6.29 -16.53 -9.56
N ASP A 16 5.73 -17.62 -10.08
CA ASP A 16 4.98 -17.73 -11.32
C ASP A 16 3.49 -17.40 -11.14
N GLY A 17 3.10 -16.98 -9.94
CA GLY A 17 1.79 -16.41 -9.58
C GLY A 17 1.88 -15.62 -8.27
N PRO A 18 0.77 -14.97 -7.83
CA PRO A 18 0.71 -14.32 -6.52
C PRO A 18 1.19 -15.29 -5.45
N ALA A 19 1.96 -14.80 -4.49
CA ALA A 19 2.59 -15.59 -3.43
C ALA A 19 1.59 -16.23 -2.44
N THR A 20 0.30 -16.35 -2.78
CA THR A 20 -0.76 -16.82 -1.89
C THR A 20 -0.37 -18.15 -1.25
N ARG A 21 0.14 -19.11 -2.04
CA ARG A 21 0.62 -20.40 -1.49
C ARG A 21 1.87 -20.29 -0.60
N PHE A 22 2.71 -19.29 -0.80
CA PHE A 22 3.88 -19.03 0.07
C PHE A 22 3.44 -18.39 1.39
N VAL A 23 2.52 -17.43 1.35
CA VAL A 23 1.90 -16.83 2.54
C VAL A 23 1.14 -17.88 3.33
N ASP A 24 0.25 -18.64 2.69
CA ASP A 24 -0.57 -19.68 3.32
C ASP A 24 0.28 -20.76 4.00
N ARG A 25 1.37 -21.21 3.34
CA ARG A 25 2.16 -22.35 3.83
C ARG A 25 3.29 -21.96 4.78
N PHE A 26 3.90 -20.79 4.59
CA PHE A 26 5.12 -20.41 5.31
C PHE A 26 4.86 -19.38 6.41
N LEU A 27 3.94 -18.44 6.20
CA LEU A 27 3.59 -17.43 7.19
C LEU A 27 2.42 -17.92 8.04
N ILE A 28 1.28 -18.22 7.42
CA ILE A 28 0.04 -18.56 8.14
C ILE A 28 0.06 -20.01 8.66
N GLY A 29 0.63 -20.95 7.89
CA GLY A 29 0.44 -22.38 8.11
C GLY A 29 1.45 -23.11 9.02
N ASN A 30 2.64 -22.57 9.31
CA ASN A 30 3.69 -23.33 10.03
C ASN A 30 4.71 -22.53 10.86
N GLY A 31 4.66 -21.20 10.95
CA GLY A 31 5.78 -20.41 11.49
C GLY A 31 5.38 -19.36 12.50
N THR A 32 4.87 -19.75 13.68
CA THR A 32 4.72 -18.91 14.89
C THR A 32 4.36 -17.44 14.60
N LEU A 33 3.10 -17.14 14.23
CA LEU A 33 2.64 -15.77 13.99
C LEU A 33 1.44 -15.44 14.87
N GLY A 34 1.69 -15.21 16.15
CA GLY A 34 0.67 -14.75 17.10
C GLY A 34 0.96 -13.37 17.67
N ALA A 35 2.17 -12.84 17.45
CA ALA A 35 2.58 -11.55 17.99
C ALA A 35 2.26 -10.42 17.01
N ALA A 36 2.16 -9.20 17.53
CA ALA A 36 1.80 -8.04 16.72
C ALA A 36 2.80 -7.76 15.59
N LEU A 37 4.11 -8.01 15.80
CA LEU A 37 5.12 -7.89 14.73
C LEU A 37 4.76 -8.73 13.50
N ASP A 38 4.38 -9.98 13.75
CA ASP A 38 4.11 -10.96 12.71
C ASP A 38 2.93 -10.52 11.85
N ILE A 39 1.85 -10.09 12.51
CA ILE A 39 0.64 -9.61 11.85
C ILE A 39 0.90 -8.27 11.14
N ALA A 40 1.71 -7.39 11.71
CA ALA A 40 2.15 -6.17 11.04
C ALA A 40 2.95 -6.46 9.76
N TRP A 41 3.75 -7.51 9.75
CA TRP A 41 4.45 -7.94 8.54
C TRP A 41 3.48 -8.54 7.51
N VAL A 42 2.53 -9.36 7.96
CA VAL A 42 1.44 -9.88 7.11
C VAL A 42 0.67 -8.72 6.46
N LEU A 43 0.35 -7.65 7.20
CA LEU A 43 -0.32 -6.47 6.67
C LEU A 43 0.49 -5.80 5.55
N CYS A 44 1.81 -5.64 5.74
CA CYS A 44 2.69 -5.10 4.70
C CYS A 44 2.74 -6.00 3.46
N LEU A 45 2.70 -7.32 3.65
CA LEU A 45 2.67 -8.28 2.54
C LEU A 45 1.32 -8.28 1.82
N ALA A 46 0.21 -8.20 2.55
CA ALA A 46 -1.13 -8.06 1.99
C ALA A 46 -1.23 -6.83 1.08
N ALA A 47 -0.67 -5.69 1.52
CA ALA A 47 -0.56 -4.48 0.71
C ALA A 47 0.25 -4.68 -0.59
N ARG A 48 1.32 -5.49 -0.55
CA ARG A 48 2.16 -5.76 -1.74
C ARG A 48 1.54 -6.79 -2.67
N LEU A 49 0.78 -7.74 -2.12
CA LEU A 49 0.04 -8.75 -2.86
C LEU A 49 -1.29 -8.24 -3.41
N ARG A 50 -1.75 -7.09 -2.92
CA ARG A 50 -3.04 -6.48 -3.26
C ARG A 50 -4.22 -7.34 -2.85
N ASP A 51 -4.10 -7.90 -1.66
CA ASP A 51 -5.14 -8.70 -1.04
C ASP A 51 -5.88 -7.87 0.02
N PRO A 52 -7.06 -7.33 -0.31
CA PRO A 52 -7.82 -6.51 0.63
C PRO A 52 -8.40 -7.33 1.79
N GLY A 53 -8.69 -8.62 1.58
CA GLY A 53 -9.26 -9.49 2.62
C GLY A 53 -8.22 -9.80 3.70
N LEU A 54 -7.01 -10.20 3.27
CA LEU A 54 -5.89 -10.43 4.19
C LEU A 54 -5.49 -9.14 4.93
N ALA A 55 -5.58 -7.99 4.26
CA ALA A 55 -5.32 -6.70 4.90
C ALA A 55 -6.34 -6.38 6.01
N SER A 56 -7.64 -6.61 5.77
CA SER A 56 -8.70 -6.43 6.77
C SER A 56 -8.48 -7.36 7.96
N GLU A 57 -8.21 -8.64 7.73
CA GLU A 57 -7.96 -9.62 8.80
C GLU A 57 -6.74 -9.23 9.67
N ALA A 58 -5.65 -8.79 9.04
CA ALA A 58 -4.46 -8.35 9.74
C ALA A 58 -4.70 -7.07 10.57
N LEU A 59 -5.47 -6.11 10.04
CA LEU A 59 -5.85 -4.89 10.78
C LEU A 59 -6.72 -5.22 11.99
N ASP A 60 -7.74 -6.06 11.82
CA ASP A 60 -8.63 -6.49 12.91
C ASP A 60 -7.85 -7.21 14.01
N THR A 61 -6.88 -8.04 13.63
CA THR A 61 -6.03 -8.76 14.58
C THR A 61 -5.10 -7.81 15.36
N LEU A 62 -4.47 -6.84 14.68
CA LEU A 62 -3.59 -5.85 15.32
C LEU A 62 -4.36 -4.95 16.28
N LEU A 63 -5.52 -4.45 15.85
CA LEU A 63 -6.31 -3.47 16.62
C LEU A 63 -7.21 -4.11 17.67
N GLY A 64 -7.45 -5.41 17.58
CA GLY A 64 -8.23 -6.19 18.53
C GLY A 64 -7.33 -6.95 19.50
N PRO A 65 -7.16 -8.27 19.33
CA PRO A 65 -6.53 -9.14 20.33
C PRO A 65 -5.07 -8.80 20.65
N LEU A 66 -4.34 -8.14 19.74
CA LEU A 66 -2.92 -7.82 19.93
C LEU A 66 -2.66 -6.37 20.36
N SER A 67 -3.70 -5.67 20.83
CA SER A 67 -3.59 -4.31 21.38
C SER A 67 -4.01 -4.29 22.84
N SER A 68 -3.14 -3.71 23.69
CA SER A 68 -3.52 -3.37 25.06
C SER A 68 -4.56 -2.25 25.10
N ALA A 69 -5.15 -2.00 26.27
CA ALA A 69 -6.06 -0.87 26.49
C ALA A 69 -5.42 0.51 26.21
N SER A 70 -4.08 0.60 26.23
CA SER A 70 -3.33 1.82 25.88
C SER A 70 -2.85 1.84 24.43
N LEU A 71 -3.34 0.93 23.58
CA LEU A 71 -2.96 0.74 22.18
C LEU A 71 -1.48 0.36 21.95
N LEU A 72 -0.77 -0.01 23.01
CA LEU A 72 0.53 -0.66 22.89
C LEU A 72 0.32 -2.08 22.40
N ASP A 73 1.10 -2.47 21.41
CA ASP A 73 0.98 -3.79 20.82
C ASP A 73 1.53 -4.90 21.74
N LEU A 74 0.99 -6.09 21.60
CA LEU A 74 1.22 -7.22 22.50
C LEU A 74 1.87 -8.39 21.77
N HIS A 75 2.88 -8.97 22.42
CA HIS A 75 3.47 -10.24 22.06
C HIS A 75 2.99 -11.32 23.05
N PRO A 76 2.19 -12.30 22.58
CA PRO A 76 1.73 -13.38 23.43
C PRO A 76 2.87 -14.26 23.96
N MET A 77 2.88 -14.52 25.27
CA MET A 77 3.94 -15.30 25.94
C MET A 77 3.47 -16.67 26.44
N GLY A 78 2.32 -17.14 25.97
CA GLY A 78 1.73 -18.43 26.35
C GLY A 78 1.09 -18.37 27.73
N ASP A 79 1.62 -19.11 28.70
CA ASP A 79 1.11 -19.16 30.07
C ASP A 79 1.50 -17.93 30.93
N LEU A 80 2.27 -17.00 30.36
CA LEU A 80 2.69 -15.76 31.00
C LEU A 80 1.86 -14.57 30.47
N ASP A 81 1.81 -13.49 31.24
CA ASP A 81 1.22 -12.24 30.77
C ASP A 81 1.89 -11.76 29.48
N ASP A 82 1.07 -11.28 28.54
CA ASP A 82 1.54 -10.71 27.28
C ASP A 82 2.46 -9.50 27.55
N VAL A 83 3.51 -9.38 26.73
CA VAL A 83 4.51 -8.32 26.88
C VAL A 83 4.41 -7.33 25.74
N PHE A 84 4.69 -6.06 26.03
CA PHE A 84 4.75 -5.01 25.02
C PHE A 84 6.01 -5.11 24.16
N GLN A 85 5.87 -4.97 22.83
CA GLN A 85 6.99 -4.85 21.90
C GLN A 85 6.71 -3.85 20.76
N ILE A 86 7.27 -2.65 20.79
CA ILE A 86 6.94 -1.54 19.85
C ILE A 86 6.94 -1.83 18.34
N ASP A 87 7.53 -2.93 17.87
CA ASP A 87 7.67 -3.24 16.46
C ASP A 87 6.32 -3.54 15.77
N GLY A 88 5.34 -4.10 16.49
CA GLY A 88 3.96 -4.26 16.01
C GLY A 88 3.28 -2.92 15.73
N ASN A 89 3.39 -1.95 16.63
CA ASN A 89 2.85 -0.59 16.43
C ASN A 89 3.48 0.10 15.21
N LEU A 90 4.80 0.04 15.07
CA LEU A 90 5.54 0.69 13.97
C LEU A 90 5.27 -0.01 12.63
N GLY A 91 5.29 -1.34 12.63
CA GLY A 91 4.99 -2.15 11.46
C GLY A 91 3.53 -1.98 11.00
N GLY A 92 2.58 -1.94 11.94
CA GLY A 92 1.17 -1.69 11.64
C GLY A 92 0.97 -0.33 10.96
N THR A 93 1.63 0.71 11.48
CA THR A 93 1.62 2.05 10.86
C THR A 93 2.20 2.02 9.44
N ALA A 94 3.32 1.32 9.23
CA ALA A 94 3.91 1.16 7.90
C ALA A 94 2.98 0.40 6.95
N GLY A 95 2.31 -0.65 7.44
CA GLY A 95 1.31 -1.42 6.70
C GLY A 95 0.14 -0.57 6.23
N VAL A 96 -0.43 0.27 7.10
CA VAL A 96 -1.50 1.23 6.72
C VAL A 96 -1.04 2.16 5.61
N VAL A 97 0.19 2.68 5.67
CA VAL A 97 0.73 3.54 4.61
C VAL A 97 0.88 2.76 3.30
N GLU A 98 1.43 1.54 3.34
CA GLU A 98 1.66 0.70 2.16
C GLU A 98 0.35 0.22 1.49
N LEU A 99 -0.75 0.08 2.23
CA LEU A 99 -2.09 -0.16 1.68
C LEU A 99 -2.58 1.03 0.83
N LEU A 100 -2.27 2.25 1.27
CA LEU A 100 -2.79 3.49 0.69
C LEU A 100 -1.89 4.08 -0.40
N VAL A 101 -0.57 3.93 -0.29
CA VAL A 101 0.39 4.47 -1.26
C VAL A 101 1.67 3.65 -1.31
N GLN A 102 2.18 3.43 -2.52
CA GLN A 102 3.44 2.74 -2.77
C GLN A 102 4.33 3.56 -3.69
N GLY A 103 5.65 3.48 -3.49
CA GLY A 103 6.65 4.11 -4.33
C GLY A 103 7.83 3.19 -4.55
N HIS A 104 7.70 2.21 -5.44
CA HIS A 104 8.76 1.23 -5.73
C HIS A 104 8.80 0.94 -7.24
N GLY A 105 9.95 0.46 -7.74
CA GLY A 105 10.12 0.17 -9.17
C GLY A 105 9.96 1.37 -10.11
N GLY A 106 10.15 2.60 -9.61
CA GLY A 106 9.92 3.83 -10.39
C GLY A 106 8.44 4.19 -10.59
N VAL A 107 7.53 3.51 -9.89
CA VAL A 107 6.08 3.72 -9.96
C VAL A 107 5.55 4.25 -8.63
N LEU A 108 4.75 5.30 -8.69
CA LEU A 108 3.95 5.81 -7.59
C LEU A 108 2.54 5.23 -7.71
N SER A 109 2.17 4.27 -6.87
CA SER A 109 0.86 3.62 -6.90
C SER A 109 -0.03 4.18 -5.80
N LEU A 110 -1.19 4.72 -6.15
CA LEU A 110 -2.18 5.28 -5.21
C LEU A 110 -3.32 4.30 -4.97
N LEU A 111 -3.72 4.09 -3.73
CA LEU A 111 -4.75 3.13 -3.35
C LEU A 111 -4.47 1.74 -3.97
N PRO A 112 -3.25 1.17 -3.81
CA PRO A 112 -2.94 -0.16 -4.33
C PRO A 112 -3.80 -1.25 -3.70
N THR A 113 -4.21 -1.10 -2.44
CA THR A 113 -4.97 -2.11 -1.69
C THR A 113 -5.84 -1.43 -0.64
N LEU A 114 -7.12 -1.26 -0.94
CA LEU A 114 -8.08 -0.76 0.05
C LEU A 114 -8.73 -1.94 0.78
N PRO A 115 -8.64 -2.02 2.12
CA PRO A 115 -9.46 -2.91 2.93
C PRO A 115 -10.94 -2.79 2.56
N THR A 116 -11.68 -3.89 2.67
CA THR A 116 -13.08 -3.97 2.23
C THR A 116 -13.99 -3.00 2.98
N GLU A 117 -13.63 -2.61 4.20
CA GLU A 117 -14.39 -1.69 5.05
C GLU A 117 -14.12 -0.21 4.68
N TRP A 118 -13.02 0.09 4.00
CA TRP A 118 -12.58 1.46 3.71
C TRP A 118 -13.20 1.99 2.42
N SER A 119 -14.54 2.04 2.38
CA SER A 119 -15.30 2.52 1.23
C SER A 119 -15.07 4.00 0.91
N ALA A 120 -14.77 4.83 1.91
CA ALA A 120 -14.45 6.22 1.72
C ALA A 120 -13.39 6.69 2.72
N GLY A 121 -12.62 7.71 2.34
CA GLY A 121 -11.60 8.27 3.21
C GLY A 121 -10.66 9.22 2.48
N ARG A 122 -9.66 9.71 3.21
CA ARG A 122 -8.58 10.52 2.65
C ARG A 122 -7.30 10.39 3.46
N PHE A 123 -6.17 10.60 2.80
CA PHE A 123 -4.89 10.85 3.46
C PHE A 123 -4.22 12.10 2.87
N ARG A 124 -3.32 12.71 3.65
CA ARG A 124 -2.55 13.89 3.25
C ARG A 124 -1.12 13.83 3.77
N GLY A 125 -0.18 14.37 3.00
CA GLY A 125 1.22 14.53 3.38
C GLY A 125 2.05 13.25 3.30
N PHE A 126 1.56 12.19 2.65
CA PHE A 126 2.29 10.93 2.59
C PHE A 126 3.47 11.08 1.64
N ARG A 127 4.67 10.81 2.16
CA ARG A 127 5.92 10.91 1.38
C ARG A 127 6.16 9.61 0.62
N VAL A 128 6.54 9.76 -0.64
CA VAL A 128 6.83 8.65 -1.54
C VAL A 128 8.29 8.74 -1.98
N ARG A 129 8.90 7.60 -2.34
CA ARG A 129 10.27 7.57 -2.88
C ARG A 129 10.41 8.53 -4.07
N GLY A 130 11.58 9.15 -4.21
CA GLY A 130 11.80 10.23 -5.18
C GLY A 130 11.51 11.64 -4.62
N GLY A 131 11.10 11.74 -3.35
CA GLY A 131 10.81 13.02 -2.70
C GLY A 131 9.42 13.55 -3.01
N HIS A 132 8.56 12.74 -3.63
CA HIS A 132 7.18 13.12 -3.92
C HIS A 132 6.32 13.12 -2.66
N VAL A 133 5.20 13.86 -2.70
CA VAL A 133 4.17 13.86 -1.67
C VAL A 133 2.83 13.59 -2.33
N ALA A 134 2.00 12.76 -1.69
CA ALA A 134 0.67 12.42 -2.18
C ALA A 134 -0.40 12.75 -1.13
N ASP A 135 -1.47 13.35 -1.62
CA ASP A 135 -2.76 13.51 -0.95
C ASP A 135 -3.80 12.83 -1.83
N VAL A 136 -4.66 11.98 -1.26
CA VAL A 136 -5.70 11.27 -2.01
C VAL A 136 -6.98 11.23 -1.20
N GLU A 137 -8.10 11.39 -1.89
CA GLU A 137 -9.45 11.20 -1.37
C GLU A 137 -10.17 10.17 -2.24
N TRP A 138 -10.93 9.29 -1.59
CA TRP A 138 -11.69 8.24 -2.25
C TRP A 138 -13.09 8.10 -1.66
N SER A 139 -14.00 7.59 -2.48
CA SER A 139 -15.37 7.24 -2.11
C SER A 139 -15.84 6.07 -2.96
N ARG A 140 -16.67 5.18 -2.39
CA ARG A 140 -17.08 3.91 -3.01
C ARG A 140 -15.88 3.10 -3.54
N HIS A 141 -14.79 3.06 -2.78
CA HIS A 141 -13.51 2.41 -3.11
C HIS A 141 -12.80 2.98 -4.35
N ARG A 142 -13.18 4.18 -4.80
CA ARG A 142 -12.66 4.81 -6.03
C ARG A 142 -12.04 6.16 -5.72
N PRO A 143 -10.90 6.52 -6.34
CA PRO A 143 -10.32 7.84 -6.17
C PRO A 143 -11.28 8.91 -6.72
N VAL A 144 -11.48 9.99 -5.95
CA VAL A 144 -12.27 11.14 -6.37
C VAL A 144 -11.42 12.39 -6.57
N ALA A 145 -10.31 12.49 -5.83
CA ALA A 145 -9.32 13.55 -6.00
C ALA A 145 -7.94 13.06 -5.55
N ALA A 146 -6.89 13.56 -6.22
CA ALA A 146 -5.53 13.43 -5.73
C ALA A 146 -4.73 14.71 -5.98
N THR A 147 -3.83 15.04 -5.06
CA THR A 147 -2.81 16.08 -5.24
C THR A 147 -1.44 15.46 -5.07
N LEU A 148 -0.60 15.59 -6.08
CA LEU A 148 0.76 15.07 -6.10
C LEU A 148 1.75 16.23 -6.19
N LEU A 149 2.67 16.33 -5.24
CA LEU A 149 3.83 17.20 -5.36
C LEU A 149 5.01 16.37 -5.89
N LEU A 150 5.46 16.68 -7.10
CA LEU A 150 6.58 15.99 -7.72
C LEU A 150 7.88 16.77 -7.53
N ALA A 151 8.89 16.18 -6.85
CA ALA A 151 10.13 16.87 -6.53
C ALA A 151 11.06 17.09 -7.75
N ALA A 152 11.38 16.03 -8.49
CA ALA A 152 12.20 16.13 -9.71
C ALA A 152 11.99 14.90 -10.61
N GLY A 153 12.05 15.13 -11.93
CA GLY A 153 11.85 14.09 -12.94
C GLY A 153 10.38 13.67 -13.09
N GLY A 154 10.09 13.05 -14.23
CA GLY A 154 8.79 12.45 -14.45
C GLY A 154 8.59 11.19 -13.62
N VAL A 155 7.34 10.89 -13.27
CA VAL A 155 6.95 9.68 -12.54
C VAL A 155 5.81 8.96 -13.26
N LEU A 156 5.84 7.64 -13.19
CA LEU A 156 4.71 6.81 -13.59
C LEU A 156 3.76 6.69 -12.40
N VAL A 157 2.54 7.19 -12.54
CA VAL A 157 1.51 7.10 -11.50
C VAL A 157 0.57 5.96 -11.86
N GLU A 158 0.37 5.03 -10.93
CA GLU A 158 -0.53 3.90 -11.09
C GLU A 158 -1.77 4.07 -10.20
N LEU A 159 -2.95 3.95 -10.80
CA LEU A 159 -4.24 4.24 -10.18
C LEU A 159 -5.19 3.06 -10.39
N PRO A 160 -6.23 2.88 -9.55
CA PRO A 160 -7.34 1.99 -9.89
C PRO A 160 -7.90 2.33 -11.27
N ASP A 161 -8.19 1.30 -12.07
CA ASP A 161 -8.87 1.46 -13.35
C ASP A 161 -10.34 1.13 -13.19
N ASP A 162 -11.11 2.18 -13.02
CA ASP A 162 -12.51 2.12 -12.65
C ASP A 162 -13.40 2.75 -13.76
N GLY A 163 -12.78 3.06 -14.91
CA GLY A 163 -13.40 3.72 -16.06
C GLY A 163 -13.54 5.23 -15.94
N SER A 164 -13.15 5.85 -14.80
CA SER A 164 -13.29 7.30 -14.62
C SER A 164 -12.40 8.10 -15.57
N MET A 165 -12.89 9.24 -16.04
CA MET A 165 -12.07 10.17 -16.81
C MET A 165 -11.22 11.02 -15.84
N ILE A 166 -9.92 11.12 -16.11
CA ILE A 166 -9.00 11.91 -15.27
C ILE A 166 -8.75 13.26 -15.95
N THR A 167 -9.00 14.34 -15.22
CA THR A 167 -8.52 15.68 -15.56
C THR A 167 -7.29 15.98 -14.72
N ILE A 168 -6.19 16.32 -15.39
CA ILE A 168 -4.90 16.60 -14.74
C ILE A 168 -4.60 18.08 -14.90
N THR A 169 -4.39 18.78 -13.78
CA THR A 169 -3.94 20.18 -13.76
C THR A 169 -2.56 20.25 -13.13
N GLY A 170 -1.55 20.62 -13.92
CA GLY A 170 -0.18 20.86 -13.45
C GLY A 170 0.11 22.36 -13.27
N PRO A 171 1.40 22.72 -13.04
CA PRO A 171 1.81 24.11 -12.87
C PRO A 171 1.48 25.03 -14.05
N GLY A 172 1.49 24.48 -15.27
CA GLY A 172 1.18 25.21 -16.51
C GLY A 172 -0.30 25.20 -16.92
N GLY A 173 -1.20 24.63 -16.10
CA GLY A 173 -2.62 24.47 -16.43
C GLY A 173 -3.00 23.02 -16.71
N VAL A 174 -4.08 22.82 -17.48
CA VAL A 174 -4.59 21.48 -17.80
C VAL A 174 -3.61 20.73 -18.70
N LEU A 175 -3.25 19.52 -18.31
CA LEU A 175 -2.32 18.64 -19.01
C LEU A 175 -3.08 17.49 -19.70
N PRO A 176 -2.60 17.02 -20.86
CA PRO A 176 -3.16 15.83 -21.49
C PRO A 176 -2.84 14.57 -20.66
N THR A 177 -3.85 13.70 -20.50
CA THR A 177 -3.66 12.39 -19.85
C THR A 177 -2.88 11.45 -20.78
N ARG A 178 -1.66 11.10 -20.38
CA ARG A 178 -0.78 10.17 -21.11
C ARG A 178 -0.85 8.78 -20.48
N LEU A 179 -1.66 7.89 -21.03
CA LEU A 179 -1.75 6.50 -20.60
C LEU A 179 -0.50 5.72 -21.01
N GLU A 180 -0.10 4.79 -20.15
CA GLU A 180 1.09 3.95 -20.32
C GLU A 180 0.73 2.48 -20.13
N ASP A 181 1.34 1.62 -20.95
CA ASP A 181 1.08 0.18 -20.94
C ASP A 181 1.69 -0.53 -19.71
N GLY A 182 1.33 -1.81 -19.55
CA GLY A 182 1.93 -2.69 -18.53
C GLY A 182 1.46 -2.44 -17.10
N ALA A 183 0.31 -1.77 -16.94
CA ALA A 183 -0.37 -1.71 -15.65
C ALA A 183 -0.89 -3.11 -15.24
N PRO A 184 -0.85 -3.46 -13.95
CA PRO A 184 -1.47 -4.68 -13.43
C PRO A 184 -2.98 -4.70 -13.70
N ALA A 185 -3.58 -5.89 -13.68
CA ALA A 185 -5.03 -6.04 -13.85
C ALA A 185 -5.83 -5.15 -12.87
N GLY A 186 -6.90 -4.54 -13.37
CA GLY A 186 -7.74 -3.60 -12.60
C GLY A 186 -7.08 -2.24 -12.33
N ARG A 187 -5.96 -1.93 -13.00
CA ARG A 187 -5.23 -0.68 -12.83
C ARG A 187 -4.76 -0.10 -14.15
N ARG A 188 -4.47 1.19 -14.11
CA ARG A 188 -3.95 1.97 -15.23
C ARG A 188 -2.78 2.83 -14.79
N ARG A 189 -1.94 3.21 -15.75
CA ARG A 189 -0.78 4.05 -15.52
C ARG A 189 -0.87 5.33 -16.34
N ILE A 190 -0.49 6.43 -15.71
CA ILE A 190 -0.33 7.73 -16.37
C ILE A 190 1.08 8.24 -16.16
N ARG A 191 1.60 8.96 -17.16
CA ARG A 191 2.87 9.67 -17.05
C ARG A 191 2.64 11.12 -16.61
N LEU A 192 3.37 11.56 -15.58
CA LEU A 192 3.52 12.97 -15.22
C LEU A 192 5.00 13.33 -15.37
N ASP A 193 5.34 14.23 -16.29
CA ASP A 193 6.74 14.52 -16.64
C ASP A 193 7.32 15.75 -15.93
N GLU A 194 6.46 16.67 -15.53
CA GLU A 194 6.87 17.95 -14.97
C GLU A 194 6.96 17.88 -13.44
N PRO A 195 7.95 18.52 -12.81
CA PRO A 195 7.96 18.71 -11.36
C PRO A 195 6.87 19.71 -10.93
N GLY A 196 6.55 19.73 -9.65
CA GLY A 196 5.56 20.64 -9.07
C GLY A 196 4.23 19.97 -8.73
N VAL A 197 3.23 20.79 -8.44
CA VAL A 197 1.93 20.34 -7.95
C VAL A 197 1.04 19.93 -9.12
N HIS A 198 0.54 18.69 -9.06
CA HIS A 198 -0.42 18.12 -10.00
C HIS A 198 -1.70 17.79 -9.25
N ARG A 199 -2.83 18.31 -9.70
CA ARG A 199 -4.17 17.94 -9.22
C ARG A 199 -4.83 17.02 -10.22
N LEU A 200 -5.34 15.90 -9.73
CA LEU A 200 -6.07 14.91 -10.50
C LEU A 200 -7.50 14.90 -9.99
N GLU A 201 -8.44 15.15 -10.88
CA GLU A 201 -9.88 15.08 -10.63
C GLU A 201 -10.47 13.94 -11.44
N PHE A 202 -11.29 13.11 -10.78
CA PHE A 202 -11.84 11.89 -11.36
C PHE A 202 -13.33 12.08 -11.62
N ALA A 203 -13.71 12.16 -12.89
CA ALA A 203 -15.11 12.22 -13.30
C ALA A 203 -15.67 10.80 -13.43
N ARG A 204 -16.87 10.57 -12.88
CA ARG A 204 -17.54 9.27 -12.94
C ARG A 204 -17.72 8.80 -14.39
N PRO A 205 -17.67 7.47 -14.64
CA PRO A 205 -18.02 6.93 -15.94
C PRO A 205 -19.46 7.31 -16.33
N PRO A 206 -19.75 7.54 -17.61
CA PRO A 206 -21.12 7.77 -18.06
C PRO A 206 -22.03 6.58 -17.72
N GLY A 207 -23.19 6.83 -17.08
CA GLY A 207 -24.23 5.82 -16.82
C GLY A 207 -24.22 5.17 -15.43
N ASP A 208 -23.32 5.57 -14.54
CA ASP A 208 -23.35 5.16 -13.13
C ASP A 208 -24.45 5.97 -12.39
N PRO A 209 -25.40 5.34 -11.66
CA PRO A 209 -26.52 6.04 -11.05
C PRO A 209 -26.06 7.14 -10.08
N GLU A 210 -26.72 8.31 -10.16
CA GLU A 210 -26.71 9.29 -9.08
C GLU A 210 -27.50 8.74 -7.90
N ASP A 211 -27.09 9.19 -6.70
CA ASP A 211 -27.47 8.65 -5.39
C ASP A 211 -28.98 8.40 -5.19
#